data_AF-A0A9E3NA12-F1
#
_entry.id   AF-A0A9E3NA12-F1
#
_cell.length_a   1.000
_cell.length_b   1.000
_cell.length_c   1.000
_cell.angle_alpha   90.00
_cell.angle_beta   90.00
_cell.angle_gamma   90.00
#
_symmetry.space_group_name_H-M   'P 1'
#
loop_
_entity.id
_entity.type
_entity.pdbx_description
1 polymer ?
#
loop_
_entity_poly.entity_id
_entity_poly.type
_entity_poly.pdbx_seq_one_letter_code
_entity_poly.pdbx_strand_id
1 'polypeptide(L)'
;MKLETLHQLNAERAARRPAILVTDTTTGEQRLVKADQMGADPLRAELAKQLRMGKSGNVEVGDKKLFLNVYAPTAKLVIVGAVHISQALAPLARSLDYDVTVVD
;
A
#
# COMPACT_ATOMS: atom_id res chain seq x y z
N MET A 1 -0.61 -7.77 -16.47
CA MET A 1 0.28 -6.65 -16.07
C MET A 1 1.55 -6.72 -16.90
N LYS A 2 2.04 -5.58 -17.43
CA LYS A 2 3.27 -5.53 -18.25
C LYS A 2 4.50 -5.89 -17.38
N LEU A 3 5.50 -6.55 -17.97
CA LEU A 3 6.68 -7.04 -17.24
C LEU A 3 7.48 -5.91 -16.57
N GLU A 4 7.66 -4.79 -17.27
CA GLU A 4 8.35 -3.61 -16.73
C GLU A 4 7.64 -3.06 -15.48
N THR A 5 6.32 -2.93 -15.53
CA THR A 5 5.48 -2.50 -14.40
C THR A 5 5.64 -3.44 -13.20
N LEU A 6 5.78 -4.75 -13.44
CA LEU A 6 6.01 -5.74 -12.39
C LEU A 6 7.37 -5.57 -11.72
N HIS A 7 8.43 -5.35 -12.51
CA HIS A 7 9.75 -5.08 -11.96
C HIS A 7 9.76 -3.81 -11.10
N GLN A 8 9.15 -2.73 -11.58
CA GLN A 8 9.04 -1.48 -10.82
C GLN A 8 8.24 -1.68 -9.53
N LEU A 9 7.09 -2.35 -9.58
CA LEU A 9 6.27 -2.64 -8.40
C LEU A 9 7.04 -3.49 -7.39
N ASN A 10 7.75 -4.53 -7.84
CA ASN A 10 8.55 -5.37 -6.97
C ASN A 10 9.70 -4.58 -6.30
N ALA A 11 10.32 -3.64 -7.01
CA ALA A 11 11.34 -2.77 -6.43
C ALA A 11 10.76 -1.86 -5.34
N GLU A 12 9.56 -1.29 -5.53
CA GLU A 12 8.89 -0.50 -4.49
C GLU A 12 8.50 -1.36 -3.28
N ARG A 13 7.99 -2.58 -3.50
CA ARG A 13 7.66 -3.53 -2.43
C ARG A 13 8.88 -3.95 -1.62
N ALA A 14 9.99 -4.27 -2.29
CA ALA A 14 11.25 -4.62 -1.65
C ALA A 14 11.80 -3.46 -0.80
N ALA A 15 11.65 -2.23 -1.29
CA ALA A 15 12.02 -1.03 -0.55
C ALA A 15 10.98 -0.57 0.48
N ARG A 16 9.89 -1.34 0.67
CA ARG A 16 8.78 -1.02 1.59
C ARG A 16 8.15 0.35 1.35
N ARG A 17 8.12 0.80 0.10
CA ARG A 17 7.45 2.05 -0.29
C ARG A 17 6.07 1.73 -0.88
N PRO A 18 5.04 2.51 -0.52
CA PRO A 18 3.72 2.29 -1.08
C PRO A 18 3.69 2.63 -2.57
N ALA A 19 2.93 1.85 -3.34
CA ALA A 19 2.66 2.10 -4.74
C ALA A 19 1.21 1.74 -5.06
N ILE A 20 0.64 2.38 -6.07
CA ILE A 20 -0.72 2.11 -6.54
C ILE A 20 -0.69 1.84 -8.04
N LEU A 21 -1.22 0.69 -8.46
CA LEU A 21 -1.46 0.42 -9.87
C LEU A 21 -2.85 0.94 -10.23
N VAL A 22 -2.90 1.98 -11.05
CA VAL A 22 -4.12 2.52 -11.62
C VAL A 22 -4.42 1.74 -12.89
N THR A 23 -5.60 1.13 -12.96
CA THR A 23 -6.08 0.44 -14.16
C THR A 23 -7.35 1.11 -14.63
N ASP A 24 -7.38 1.59 -15.88
CA ASP A 24 -8.62 1.97 -16.53
C ASP A 24 -9.40 0.69 -16.86
N THR A 25 -10.59 0.55 -16.26
CA THR A 25 -11.38 -0.68 -16.40
C THR A 25 -12.08 -0.78 -17.75
N THR A 26 -12.17 0.31 -18.50
CA THR A 26 -12.78 0.36 -19.83
C THR A 26 -11.75 0.01 -20.92
N THR A 27 -10.54 0.57 -20.82
CA THR A 27 -9.50 0.38 -21.85
C THR A 27 -8.48 -0.71 -21.49
N GLY A 28 -8.39 -1.08 -20.21
CA GLY A 28 -7.36 -1.99 -19.69
C GLY A 28 -5.98 -1.33 -19.56
N GLU A 29 -5.86 -0.02 -19.80
CA GLU A 29 -4.58 0.69 -19.66
C GLU A 29 -4.14 0.72 -18.19
N GLN A 30 -2.86 0.46 -17.94
CA GLN A 30 -2.29 0.37 -16.60
C GLN A 30 -1.13 1.35 -16.43
N ARG A 31 -1.12 2.06 -15.30
CA ARG A 31 -0.05 2.95 -14.88
C ARG A 31 0.27 2.72 -13.40
N LEU A 32 1.56 2.58 -13.09
CA LEU A 32 2.03 2.53 -11.72
C LEU A 32 2.28 3.95 -11.20
N VAL A 33 1.75 4.25 -10.03
CA VAL A 33 1.98 5.51 -9.32
C VAL A 33 2.76 5.21 -8.06
N LYS A 34 3.98 5.75 -7.99
CA LYS A 34 4.87 5.62 -6.83
C LYS A 34 4.59 6.69 -5.79
N ALA A 35 5.03 6.46 -4.55
CA ALA A 35 4.79 7.36 -3.42
C ALA A 35 5.22 8.82 -3.66
N ASP A 36 6.35 9.03 -4.32
CA ASP A 36 6.90 10.35 -4.68
C ASP A 36 6.07 11.06 -5.77
N GLN A 37 5.42 10.31 -6.63
CA GLN A 37 4.59 10.81 -7.73
C GLN A 37 3.15 11.12 -7.30
N MET A 38 2.63 10.47 -6.26
CA MET A 38 1.24 10.65 -5.81
C MET A 38 0.88 12.10 -5.51
N GLY A 39 1.86 12.89 -5.06
CA GLY A 39 1.64 14.27 -4.67
C GLY A 39 1.29 15.22 -5.83
N ALA A 40 1.75 14.90 -7.04
CA ALA A 40 1.52 15.69 -8.26
C ALA A 40 0.49 15.04 -9.20
N ASP A 41 -0.07 13.88 -8.82
CA ASP A 41 -1.00 13.13 -9.65
C ASP A 41 -2.38 13.82 -9.72
N PRO A 42 -3.04 13.86 -10.88
CA PRO A 42 -4.42 14.34 -10.99
C PRO A 42 -5.41 13.63 -10.05
N LEU A 43 -5.14 12.37 -9.70
CA LEU A 43 -5.95 11.55 -8.78
C LEU A 43 -5.45 11.59 -7.33
N ARG A 44 -4.66 12.60 -6.96
CA ARG A 44 -4.01 12.71 -5.64
C ARG A 44 -4.98 12.45 -4.48
N ALA A 45 -6.18 13.01 -4.53
CA ALA A 45 -7.14 12.90 -3.43
C ALA A 45 -7.63 11.45 -3.24
N GLU A 46 -7.95 10.78 -4.34
CA GLU A 46 -8.43 9.40 -4.42
C GLU A 46 -7.32 8.42 -4.05
N LEU A 47 -6.12 8.62 -4.61
CA LEU A 47 -4.92 7.83 -4.29
C LEU A 47 -4.58 7.94 -2.80
N ALA A 48 -4.56 9.16 -2.25
CA ALA A 48 -4.29 9.38 -0.83
C ALA A 48 -5.37 8.76 0.07
N LYS A 49 -6.65 8.82 -0.34
CA LYS A 49 -7.76 8.20 0.39
C LYS A 49 -7.62 6.68 0.42
N GLN A 50 -7.41 6.03 -0.73
CA GLN A 50 -7.28 4.57 -0.80
C GLN A 50 -6.01 4.07 -0.08
N LEU A 51 -4.90 4.80 -0.23
CA LEU A 51 -3.66 4.46 0.49
C LEU A 51 -3.83 4.54 2.00
N ARG A 52 -4.48 5.60 2.51
CA ARG A 52 -4.78 5.74 3.94
C ARG A 52 -5.68 4.62 4.46
N MET A 53 -6.65 4.19 3.64
CA MET A 53 -7.51 3.07 3.99
C MET A 53 -6.82 1.70 3.86
N GLY A 54 -5.69 1.63 3.16
CA GLY A 54 -4.99 0.38 2.83
C GLY A 54 -5.83 -0.56 1.97
N LYS A 55 -6.80 -0.03 1.20
CA LYS A 55 -7.78 -0.83 0.46
C LYS A 55 -7.74 -0.51 -1.03
N SER A 56 -7.74 -1.55 -1.85
CA SER A 56 -7.98 -1.43 -3.29
C SER A 56 -9.46 -1.21 -3.57
N GLY A 57 -9.78 -0.51 -4.66
CA GLY A 57 -11.17 -0.29 -5.03
C GLY A 57 -11.36 0.51 -6.30
N ASN A 58 -12.60 0.54 -6.77
CA ASN A 58 -13.02 1.31 -7.94
C ASN A 58 -13.25 2.78 -7.55
N VAL A 59 -12.87 3.68 -8.44
CA VAL A 59 -13.11 5.12 -8.33
C VAL A 59 -13.53 5.66 -9.69
N GLU A 60 -14.57 6.49 -9.69
CA GLU A 60 -15.04 7.18 -10.88
C GLU A 60 -14.57 8.63 -10.82
N VAL A 61 -13.79 9.06 -11.81
CA VAL A 61 -13.28 10.43 -11.91
C VAL A 61 -13.61 10.96 -13.30
N GLY A 62 -14.52 11.92 -13.35
CA GLY A 62 -15.14 12.35 -14.61
C GLY A 62 -15.82 11.15 -15.29
N ASP A 63 -15.52 10.93 -16.55
CA ASP A 63 -16.07 9.81 -17.35
C ASP A 63 -15.23 8.51 -17.26
N LYS A 64 -14.16 8.49 -16.45
CA LYS A 64 -13.25 7.34 -16.37
C LYS A 64 -13.58 6.46 -15.16
N LYS A 65 -13.70 5.15 -15.41
CA LYS A 65 -13.85 4.12 -14.38
C LYS A 65 -12.50 3.48 -14.09
N LEU A 66 -11.89 3.88 -12.97
CA LEU A 66 -10.55 3.46 -12.60
C LEU A 66 -10.60 2.45 -11.46
N PHE A 67 -9.78 1.41 -11.54
CA PHE A 67 -9.49 0.53 -10.40
C PHE A 67 -8.13 0.91 -9.82
N LEU A 68 -8.12 1.24 -8.53
CA LEU A 68 -6.91 1.57 -7.78
C LEU A 68 -6.49 0.33 -7.00
N ASN A 69 -5.42 -0.33 -7.46
CA ASN A 69 -4.85 -1.48 -6.76
C ASN A 69 -3.71 -1.02 -5.83
N VAL A 70 -3.98 -1.02 -4.52
CA VAL A 70 -3.07 -0.47 -3.50
C VAL A 70 -2.09 -1.54 -3.04
N TYR A 71 -0.80 -1.22 -3.13
CA TYR A 71 0.29 -2.02 -2.56
C TYR A 71 0.96 -1.21 -1.47
N ALA A 72 0.42 -1.31 -0.25
CA ALA A 72 0.99 -0.69 0.95
C ALA A 72 1.87 -1.70 1.71
N PRO A 73 2.97 -1.25 2.33
CA PRO A 73 3.72 -2.10 3.27
C PRO A 73 2.84 -2.46 4.47
N THR A 74 3.11 -3.62 5.07
CA THR A 74 2.47 -4.03 6.33
C THR A 74 2.70 -2.99 7.43
N ALA A 75 1.66 -2.77 8.25
CA ALA A 75 1.73 -1.82 9.34
C ALA A 75 2.82 -2.22 10.33
N LYS A 76 3.67 -1.25 10.69
CA LYS A 76 4.70 -1.45 11.72
C LYS A 76 4.08 -1.31 13.11
N LEU A 77 4.36 -2.27 13.99
CA LEU A 77 4.04 -2.19 15.40
C LEU A 77 5.34 -2.20 16.20
N VAL A 78 5.65 -1.08 16.85
CA VAL A 78 6.78 -0.97 17.77
C VAL A 78 6.25 -1.10 19.19
N ILE A 79 6.67 -2.16 19.88
CA ILE A 79 6.33 -2.44 21.27
C ILE A 79 7.51 -2.02 22.13
N VAL A 80 7.29 -1.07 23.04
CA VAL A 80 8.33 -0.58 23.96
C VAL A 80 8.15 -1.26 25.32
N GLY A 81 9.21 -1.87 25.84
CA GLY A 81 9.23 -2.65 27.06
C GLY A 81 9.12 -4.15 26.79
N ALA A 82 10.21 -4.90 27.01
CA ALA A 82 10.27 -6.35 26.78
C ALA A 82 9.72 -7.17 27.98
N VAL A 83 8.57 -6.76 28.53
CA VAL A 83 7.95 -7.36 29.71
C VAL A 83 6.81 -8.35 29.37
N HIS A 84 6.15 -8.90 30.40
CA HIS A 84 5.17 -10.00 30.28
C HIS A 84 4.03 -9.76 29.28
N ILE A 85 3.50 -8.53 29.15
CA ILE A 85 2.44 -8.22 28.16
C ILE A 85 2.97 -8.39 26.74
N SER A 86 4.20 -7.93 26.48
CA SER A 86 4.84 -7.95 25.16
C SER A 86 5.08 -9.38 24.66
N GLN A 87 5.27 -10.34 25.58
CA GLN A 87 5.42 -11.77 25.26
C GLN A 87 4.16 -12.35 24.59
N ALA A 88 2.97 -11.95 25.06
CA ALA A 88 1.70 -12.40 24.50
C ALA A 88 1.24 -11.54 23.31
N LEU A 89 1.49 -10.23 23.36
CA LEU A 89 1.06 -9.28 22.32
C LEU A 89 1.81 -9.49 20.99
N ALA A 90 3.12 -9.74 21.04
CA ALA A 90 3.95 -9.88 19.84
C ALA A 90 3.49 -11.00 18.88
N PRO A 91 3.27 -12.27 19.32
CA PRO A 91 2.80 -13.32 18.43
C PRO A 91 1.37 -13.06 17.92
N LEU A 92 0.50 -12.49 18.75
CA LEU A 92 -0.86 -12.11 18.34
C LEU A 92 -0.83 -11.07 17.22
N ALA A 93 -0.05 -10.01 17.38
CA ALA A 93 0.10 -8.97 16.36
C ALA A 93 0.72 -9.51 15.06
N ARG A 94 1.73 -10.39 15.12
CA ARG A 94 2.29 -11.04 13.93
C ARG A 94 1.25 -11.89 13.18
N SER A 95 0.34 -12.56 13.91
CA SER A 95 -0.74 -13.34 13.29
C SER A 95 -1.75 -12.47 12.52
N LEU A 96 -1.76 -11.16 12.79
CA LEU A 96 -2.55 -10.14 12.11
C LEU A 96 -1.72 -9.37 11.06
N ASP A 97 -0.61 -9.94 10.60
CA ASP A 97 0.31 -9.38 9.58
C ASP A 97 0.99 -8.06 9.96
N TYR A 98 1.08 -7.73 11.25
CA TYR A 98 1.91 -6.60 11.69
C TYR A 98 3.40 -6.94 11.60
N ASP A 99 4.18 -5.96 11.18
CA ASP A 99 5.64 -5.96 11.28
C ASP A 99 6.05 -5.54 12.69
N VAL A 100 6.19 -6.53 13.58
CA VAL A 100 6.40 -6.33 15.03
C VAL A 100 7.88 -6.21 15.37
N THR A 101 8.25 -5.10 15.99
CA THR A 101 9.56 -4.89 16.63
C THR A 101 9.36 -4.64 18.13
N VAL A 102 10.11 -5.33 19.00
CA VAL A 102 10.13 -5.06 20.44
C VAL A 102 11.43 -4.35 20.78
N VAL A 103 11.37 -3.26 21.54
CA VAL A 103 12.51 -2.45 21.97
C VAL A 103 12.45 -2.32 23.49
N ASP A 104 13.59 -2.47 24.16
CA ASP A 104 13.79 -2.27 25.61
C ASP A 104 15.07 -1.46 25.84
#